data_AF-A0A920G2K6-F1
#
_entry.id   AF-A0A920G2K6-F1
#
_cell.length_a   1.000
_cell.length_b   1.000
_cell.length_c   1.000
_cell.angle_alpha   90.00
_cell.angle_beta   90.00
_cell.angle_gamma   90.00
#
_symmetry.space_group_name_H-M   'P 1'
#
loop_
_entity.id
_entity.type
_entity.pdbx_description
1 polymer ?
#
loop_
_entity_poly.entity_id
_entity_poly.type
_entity_poly.pdbx_seq_one_letter_code
_entity_poly.pdbx_strand_id
1 'polypeptide(L)'
;MASIPDNYRDQLSWRWRHFALFSGPEWHRVLNLRTAIFVVEQECPYQEVDQKDTDSWHLELSYDSQLIGTLRVLPPGLSYKECSIGRVAVHCGVSATRSRTRTHEVGAHIL
;
A
#
# COMPACT_ATOMS: atom_id res chain seq x y z
N MET A 1 15.62 10.30 -17.06
CA MET A 1 14.72 10.25 -15.89
C MET A 1 13.56 11.17 -16.18
N ALA A 2 12.39 10.65 -16.53
CA ALA A 2 11.22 11.49 -16.77
C ALA A 2 10.86 12.20 -15.46
N SER A 3 10.87 13.54 -15.45
CA SER A 3 10.36 14.32 -14.32
C SER A 3 8.87 14.06 -14.24
N ILE A 4 8.40 13.54 -13.11
CA ILE A 4 6.96 13.48 -12.82
C ILE A 4 6.46 14.93 -12.91
N PRO A 5 5.52 15.25 -13.81
CA PRO A 5 5.00 16.61 -13.94
C PRO A 5 4.43 17.06 -12.58
N ASP A 6 4.70 18.31 -12.20
CA ASP A 6 4.41 18.83 -10.85
C ASP A 6 2.94 18.73 -10.45
N ASN A 7 2.03 18.63 -11.43
CA ASN A 7 0.59 18.47 -11.25
C ASN A 7 0.18 17.20 -10.47
N TYR A 8 1.07 16.21 -10.34
CA TYR A 8 0.76 14.96 -9.64
C TYR A 8 0.89 15.07 -8.12
N ARG A 9 1.70 16.02 -7.61
CA ARG A 9 1.95 16.16 -6.16
C ARG A 9 0.71 16.61 -5.40
N ASP A 10 -0.08 17.50 -5.98
CA ASP A 10 -1.28 18.06 -5.34
C ASP A 10 -2.42 17.03 -5.21
N GLN A 11 -2.37 15.95 -5.99
CA GLN A 11 -3.34 14.86 -5.97
C GLN A 11 -2.93 13.73 -5.02
N LEU A 12 -1.71 13.76 -4.50
CA LEU A 12 -1.20 12.77 -3.55
C LEU A 12 -1.45 13.22 -2.12
N SER A 13 -2.02 12.33 -1.32
CA SER A 13 -2.18 12.53 0.13
C SER A 13 -1.57 11.38 0.90
N TRP A 14 -0.80 11.71 1.93
CA TRP A 14 -0.20 10.77 2.86
C TRP A 14 -0.95 10.78 4.17
N ARG A 15 -1.16 9.61 4.76
CA ARG A 15 -1.76 9.49 6.10
C ARG A 15 -0.99 8.49 6.94
N TRP A 16 -0.50 8.95 8.09
CA TRP A 16 0.21 8.12 9.06
C TRP A 16 -0.65 7.91 10.31
N ARG A 17 -0.92 6.66 10.68
CA ARG A 17 -1.75 6.36 11.86
C ARG A 17 -1.51 4.97 12.44
N HIS A 18 -1.75 4.84 13.74
CA HIS A 18 -1.84 3.55 14.42
C HIS A 18 -3.10 2.78 14.01
N PHE A 19 -3.04 1.45 14.02
CA PHE A 19 -4.18 0.58 13.68
C PHE A 19 -5.48 0.94 14.42
N ALA A 20 -5.38 1.31 15.69
CA ALA A 20 -6.53 1.69 16.53
C ALA A 20 -7.35 2.88 15.98
N LEU A 21 -6.82 3.65 15.02
CA LEU A 21 -7.48 4.79 14.39
C LEU A 21 -8.15 4.43 13.05
N PHE A 22 -8.16 3.16 12.66
CA PHE A 22 -8.86 2.68 11.48
C PHE A 22 -10.31 2.31 11.80
N SER A 23 -11.23 2.76 10.96
CA SER A 23 -12.54 2.14 10.86
C SER A 23 -12.46 0.81 10.09
N GLY A 24 -13.45 -0.06 10.28
CA GLY A 24 -13.54 -1.33 9.53
C GLY A 24 -13.44 -1.16 8.00
N PRO A 25 -14.18 -0.22 7.37
CA PRO A 25 -14.07 0.04 5.94
C PRO A 25 -12.71 0.59 5.47
N GLU A 26 -12.03 1.38 6.30
CA GLU A 26 -10.67 1.84 6.00
C GLU A 26 -9.68 0.69 6.02
N TRP A 27 -9.73 -0.15 7.06
CA TRP A 27 -8.84 -1.30 7.14
C TRP A 27 -9.09 -2.30 6.02
N HIS A 28 -10.36 -2.53 5.65
CA HIS A 28 -10.70 -3.39 4.52
C HIS A 28 -10.05 -2.92 3.20
N ARG A 29 -9.96 -1.61 2.96
CA ARG A 29 -9.27 -1.07 1.77
C ARG A 29 -7.77 -1.37 1.78
N VAL A 30 -7.12 -1.26 2.94
CA VAL A 30 -5.70 -1.62 3.10
C VAL A 30 -5.48 -3.12 2.84
N LEU A 31 -6.34 -3.97 3.40
CA LEU A 31 -6.28 -5.42 3.17
C LEU A 31 -6.48 -5.77 1.70
N ASN A 32 -7.47 -5.16 1.05
CA ASN A 32 -7.74 -5.39 -0.37
C ASN A 32 -6.53 -5.07 -1.25
N LEU A 33 -5.87 -3.92 -1.01
CA LEU A 33 -4.65 -3.53 -1.71
C LEU A 33 -3.51 -4.52 -1.47
N ARG A 34 -3.25 -4.88 -0.20
CA ARG A 34 -2.18 -5.81 0.18
C ARG A 34 -2.39 -7.19 -0.43
N THR A 35 -3.61 -7.73 -0.38
CA THR A 35 -3.94 -9.04 -0.96
C THR A 35 -3.85 -9.02 -2.48
N ALA A 36 -4.32 -7.95 -3.14
CA ALA A 36 -4.21 -7.83 -4.60
C ALA A 36 -2.76 -7.92 -5.07
N ILE A 37 -1.83 -7.29 -4.35
CA ILE A 37 -0.40 -7.30 -4.71
C ILE A 37 0.27 -8.59 -4.23
N PHE A 38 0.29 -8.84 -2.92
CA PHE A 38 1.14 -9.89 -2.37
C PHE A 38 0.61 -11.30 -2.57
N VAL A 39 -0.71 -11.47 -2.75
CA VAL A 39 -1.31 -12.81 -2.93
C VAL A 39 -1.67 -13.07 -4.38
N VAL A 40 -2.37 -12.12 -5.02
CA VAL A 40 -2.89 -12.32 -6.38
C VAL A 40 -1.83 -12.03 -7.44
N GLU A 41 -1.28 -10.83 -7.49
CA GLU A 41 -0.28 -10.44 -8.51
C GLU A 41 1.01 -11.25 -8.39
N GLN A 42 1.48 -11.49 -7.17
CA GLN A 42 2.68 -12.29 -6.91
C GLN A 42 2.43 -13.80 -6.94
N GLU A 43 1.18 -14.24 -7.16
CA GLU A 43 0.76 -15.66 -7.13
C GLU A 43 1.28 -16.43 -5.90
N CYS A 44 1.35 -15.74 -4.76
CA CYS A 44 1.93 -16.25 -3.53
C CYS A 44 0.82 -16.50 -2.49
N PRO A 45 0.25 -17.71 -2.40
CA PRO A 45 -0.77 -18.01 -1.41
C PRO A 45 -0.13 -18.13 -0.03
N TYR A 46 -0.27 -17.09 0.78
CA TYR A 46 0.13 -17.10 2.18
C TYR A 46 -0.87 -16.33 3.05
N GLN A 47 -0.72 -16.46 4.36
CA GLN A 47 -1.54 -15.71 5.32
C GLN A 47 -1.11 -14.23 5.36
N GLU A 48 -1.81 -13.41 4.58
CA GLU A 48 -1.50 -11.97 4.49
C GLU A 48 -1.82 -11.20 5.78
N VAL A 49 -2.94 -11.55 6.41
CA VAL A 49 -3.42 -10.92 7.65
C VAL A 49 -2.80 -11.62 8.86
N ASP A 50 -2.05 -10.87 9.66
CA ASP A 50 -1.42 -11.39 10.88
C ASP A 50 -1.92 -10.64 12.13
N GLN A 51 -1.61 -11.17 13.31
CA GLN A 51 -2.00 -10.56 14.59
C GLN A 51 -1.15 -9.34 14.95
N LYS A 52 -0.13 -8.98 14.15
CA LYS A 52 0.77 -7.87 14.45
C LYS A 52 0.24 -6.56 13.88
N ASP A 53 -0.69 -6.63 12.93
CA ASP A 53 -1.32 -5.46 12.33
C ASP A 53 -1.98 -4.55 13.38
N THR A 54 -2.53 -5.11 14.46
CA THR A 54 -3.25 -4.39 15.53
C THR A 54 -2.36 -3.48 16.38
N ASP A 55 -1.08 -3.80 16.48
CA ASP A 55 -0.08 -3.08 17.27
C ASP A 55 0.88 -2.27 16.39
N SER A 56 0.56 -2.15 15.10
CA SER A 56 1.41 -1.51 14.11
C SER A 56 0.97 -0.10 13.75
N TRP A 57 1.93 0.67 13.25
CA TRP A 57 1.69 1.91 12.54
C TRP A 57 1.64 1.66 11.04
N HIS A 58 0.80 2.43 10.33
CA HIS A 58 0.56 2.27 8.91
C HIS A 58 0.70 3.63 8.22
N LEU A 59 1.48 3.67 7.12
CA LEU A 59 1.48 4.81 6.18
C LEU A 59 0.59 4.43 5.00
N GLU A 60 -0.36 5.29 4.69
CA GLU A 60 -1.20 5.21 3.50
C GLU A 60 -0.75 6.26 2.49
N LEU A 61 -0.70 5.86 1.22
CA LEU A 61 -0.56 6.74 0.07
C LEU A 61 -1.85 6.69 -0.74
N SER A 62 -2.50 7.84 -0.91
CA SER A 62 -3.66 7.96 -1.78
C SER A 62 -3.39 8.92 -2.93
N TYR A 63 -4.01 8.64 -4.07
CA TYR A 63 -4.09 9.52 -5.24
C TYR A 63 -5.57 9.77 -5.54
N ASP A 64 -5.99 11.03 -5.62
CA ASP A 64 -7.41 11.40 -5.81
C ASP A 64 -8.37 10.65 -4.87
N SER A 65 -8.01 10.58 -3.58
CA SER A 65 -8.74 9.85 -2.52
C SER A 65 -8.80 8.32 -2.66
N GLN A 66 -8.19 7.74 -3.69
CA GLN A 66 -8.03 6.30 -3.86
C GLN A 66 -6.73 5.85 -3.19
N LEU A 67 -6.81 4.83 -2.31
CA LEU A 67 -5.62 4.21 -1.72
C LEU A 67 -4.82 3.50 -2.81
N ILE A 68 -3.59 3.93 -3.05
CA ILE A 68 -2.68 3.36 -4.06
C ILE A 68 -1.41 2.77 -3.43
N GLY A 69 -1.14 3.02 -2.16
CA GLY A 69 0.03 2.46 -1.50
C GLY A 69 -0.13 2.36 0.01
N THR A 70 0.62 1.44 0.60
CA THR A 70 0.69 1.28 2.05
C THR A 70 2.05 0.75 2.48
N LEU A 71 2.46 1.07 3.71
CA LEU A 71 3.53 0.35 4.40
C LEU A 71 3.18 0.18 5.88
N ARG A 72 3.69 -0.90 6.47
CA ARG A 72 3.53 -1.19 7.90
C ARG A 72 4.85 -0.98 8.63
N VAL A 73 4.75 -0.42 9.83
CA VAL A 73 5.86 -0.30 10.77
C VAL A 73 5.48 -0.93 12.10
N LEU A 74 6.27 -1.94 12.47
CA LEU A 74 6.14 -2.66 13.72
C LEU A 74 7.03 -2.04 14.79
N PRO A 75 6.52 -1.74 15.98
CA PRO A 75 7.38 -1.34 17.09
C PRO A 75 8.38 -2.44 17.50
N PRO A 76 9.47 -2.05 18.18
CA PRO A 76 10.41 -2.96 18.83
C PRO A 76 9.70 -4.04 19.68
N GLY A 77 10.18 -5.27 19.61
CA GLY A 77 9.72 -6.39 20.44
C GLY A 77 8.58 -7.24 19.86
N LEU A 78 7.93 -6.81 18.76
CA LEU A 78 6.87 -7.61 18.11
C LEU A 78 7.40 -8.68 17.15
N SER A 79 8.40 -8.32 16.35
CA SER A 79 9.06 -9.24 15.41
C SER A 79 10.56 -9.32 15.66
N TYR A 80 11.18 -8.18 15.92
CA TYR A 80 12.61 -8.03 16.14
C TYR A 80 12.87 -7.14 17.35
N LYS A 81 14.12 -7.08 17.83
CA LYS A 81 14.48 -6.19 18.94
C LYS A 81 14.34 -4.73 18.54
N GLU A 82 14.52 -4.43 17.26
CA GLU A 82 14.39 -3.12 16.66
C GLU A 82 13.02 -2.93 15.99
N CYS A 83 12.74 -1.68 15.63
CA CYS A 83 11.62 -1.35 14.76
C CYS A 83 11.80 -2.01 13.39
N SER A 84 10.72 -2.46 12.76
CA SER A 84 10.80 -3.08 11.42
C SER A 84 9.73 -2.55 10.48
N ILE A 85 10.12 -2.38 9.21
CA ILE A 85 9.24 -1.97 8.13
C ILE A 85 8.89 -3.21 7.31
N GLY A 86 7.64 -3.32 6.88
CA GLY A 86 7.21 -4.40 6.01
C GLY A 86 5.90 -4.07 5.30
N ARG A 87 5.41 -5.02 4.50
CA ARG A 87 4.17 -4.87 3.72
C ARG A 87 4.17 -3.58 2.90
N VAL A 88 5.32 -3.25 2.32
CA VAL A 88 5.46 -2.09 1.42
C VAL A 88 4.82 -2.47 0.09
N ALA A 89 3.68 -1.86 -0.19
CA ALA A 89 2.87 -2.16 -1.36
C ALA A 89 2.53 -0.86 -2.08
N VAL A 90 2.71 -0.81 -3.39
CA VAL A 90 2.30 0.31 -4.24
C VAL A 90 1.66 -0.27 -5.49
N HIS A 91 0.40 0.08 -5.74
CA HIS A 91 -0.28 -0.22 -6.98
C HIS A 91 -0.20 1.01 -7.89
N CYS A 92 0.39 0.84 -9.08
CA CYS A 92 0.27 1.82 -10.18
C CYS A 92 -1.12 1.78 -10.82
N GLY A 93 -2.17 1.85 -10.00
CA GLY A 93 -3.57 1.80 -10.40
C GLY A 93 -4.21 3.18 -10.34
N VAL A 94 -3.52 4.21 -10.82
CA VAL A 94 -4.20 5.46 -11.13
C VAL A 94 -5.03 5.19 -12.37
N SER A 95 -6.34 5.06 -12.16
CA SER A 95 -7.29 5.11 -13.26
C SER A 95 -7.20 6.50 -13.88
N ALA A 96 -6.27 6.67 -14.82
CA ALA A 96 -6.47 7.61 -15.90
C ALA A 96 -7.86 7.29 -16.46
N THR A 97 -8.80 8.20 -16.25
CA THR A 97 -10.13 8.21 -16.86
C THR A 97 -10.07 7.50 -18.22
N ARG A 98 -10.73 6.34 -18.33
CA ARG A 98 -10.81 5.46 -19.51
C ARG A 98 -10.52 6.18 -20.85
N SER A 99 -9.25 6.37 -21.18
CA SER A 99 -8.78 6.59 -22.55
C SER A 99 -8.13 5.28 -22.96
N ARG A 100 -8.95 4.47 -23.59
CA ARG A 100 -8.68 3.13 -24.12
C ARG A 100 -7.43 3.13 -25.00
N THR A 101 -6.23 2.96 -24.44
CA THR A 101 -5.04 2.60 -25.24
C THR A 101 -3.97 1.87 -24.40
N ARG A 102 -3.82 0.58 -24.72
CA ARG A 102 -2.66 -0.33 -24.59
C ARG A 102 -1.93 -0.47 -23.24
N THR A 103 -2.12 -1.66 -22.68
CA THR A 103 -1.14 -2.51 -21.98
C THR A 103 0.33 -2.14 -22.21
N HIS A 104 1.04 -1.85 -21.13
CA HIS A 104 2.39 -2.36 -20.91
C HIS A 104 2.50 -2.74 -19.44
N GLU A 105 2.68 -4.05 -19.19
CA GLU A 105 3.11 -4.57 -17.89
C GLU A 105 4.37 -3.81 -17.46
N VAL A 106 4.31 -3.18 -16.30
CA VAL A 106 5.50 -2.74 -15.59
C VAL A 106 5.57 -3.64 -14.37
N GLY A 107 6.32 -4.73 -14.51
CA GLY A 107 6.56 -5.67 -13.43
C GLY A 107 7.06 -4.92 -12.20
N ALA A 108 6.33 -5.07 -11.10
CA ALA A 108 6.78 -4.62 -9.79
C ALA A 108 7.94 -5.53 -9.35
N HIS A 109 9.17 -5.18 -9.72
CA HIS A 109 10.35 -5.72 -9.07
C HIS A 109 10.45 -5.12 -7.66
N ILE A 110 9.99 -5.88 -6.67
CA ILE A 110 10.30 -5.65 -5.25
C ILE A 110 11.51 -6.52 -4.92
N LEU A 111 12.61 -5.89 -4.48
CA LEU A 111 13.78 -6.55 -3.91
C LEU A 111 13.46 -7.12 -2.52
#